data_AF-A0A2E2N944-F1
#
_entry.id   AF-A0A2E2N944-F1
#
_cell.length_a   1.000
_cell.length_b   1.000
_cell.length_c   1.000
_cell.angle_alpha   90.00
_cell.angle_beta   90.00
_cell.angle_gamma   90.00
#
_symmetry.space_group_name_H-M   'P 1'
#
loop_
_entity.id
_entity.type
_entity.pdbx_description
1 polymer ?
#
loop_
_entity_poly.entity_id
_entity_poly.type
_entity_poly.pdbx_seq_one_letter_code
_entity_poly.pdbx_strand_id
1 'polypeptide(L)'
;MASDIDRVVRASKRLEGALERRFGATGRGLHEKISSVEGELDAGVVRDLRFVATIRNKLLHEADYKRIDDRKAFRERYERAARAVEGRGGLKWMVVAAVLALLLVGIAVMWWVVAK
;
A
#
# COMPACT_ATOMS: atom_id res chain seq x y z
N MET A 1 24.26 -9.25 13.48
CA MET A 1 23.68 -9.10 12.13
C MET A 1 22.26 -9.66 12.14
N ALA A 2 21.23 -8.89 11.79
CA ALA A 2 19.86 -9.42 11.72
C ALA A 2 19.74 -10.48 10.61
N SER A 3 19.19 -11.65 10.96
CA SER A 3 18.90 -12.76 10.05
C SER A 3 17.97 -12.31 8.91
N ASP A 4 18.06 -12.98 7.76
CA ASP A 4 17.16 -12.71 6.62
C ASP A 4 15.69 -12.91 7.01
N ILE A 5 15.42 -13.88 7.90
CA ILE A 5 14.10 -14.13 8.49
C ILE A 5 13.55 -12.86 9.14
N ASP A 6 14.34 -12.27 10.02
CA ASP A 6 13.96 -11.10 10.79
C ASP A 6 13.74 -9.87 9.88
N ARG A 7 14.51 -9.73 8.79
CA ARG A 7 14.27 -8.69 7.79
C ARG A 7 12.97 -8.89 7.00
N VAL A 8 12.69 -10.10 6.54
CA VAL A 8 11.48 -10.41 5.76
C VAL A 8 10.22 -10.27 6.62
N VAL A 9 10.28 -10.73 7.88
CA VAL A 9 9.18 -10.58 8.83
C VAL A 9 8.87 -9.11 9.08
N ARG A 10 9.89 -8.28 9.35
CA ARG A 10 9.69 -6.82 9.52
C ARG A 10 9.17 -6.14 8.26
N ALA A 11 9.71 -6.48 7.09
CA ALA A 11 9.24 -5.94 5.82
C ALA A 11 7.76 -6.29 5.57
N SER A 12 7.37 -7.55 5.84
CA SER A 12 5.99 -8.01 5.71
C SER A 12 5.06 -7.27 6.67
N LYS A 13 5.44 -7.13 7.94
CA LYS A 13 4.66 -6.41 8.96
C LYS A 13 4.46 -4.94 8.61
N ARG A 14 5.47 -4.30 8.01
CA ARG A 14 5.35 -2.92 7.52
C ARG A 14 4.31 -2.79 6.40
N LEU A 15 4.30 -3.71 5.45
CA LEU A 15 3.28 -3.75 4.39
C LEU A 15 1.88 -4.03 4.95
N GLU A 16 1.75 -4.99 5.87
CA GLU A 16 0.48 -5.28 6.56
C GLU A 16 -0.10 -4.01 7.21
N GLY A 17 0.70 -3.29 8.00
CA GLY A 17 0.24 -2.07 8.66
C GLY A 17 -0.05 -0.92 7.68
N ALA A 18 0.67 -0.82 6.56
CA ALA A 18 0.37 0.18 5.53
C ALA A 18 -0.98 -0.11 4.85
N LEU A 19 -1.25 -1.38 4.52
CA LEU A 19 -2.51 -1.83 3.94
C LEU A 19 -3.68 -1.61 4.90
N GLU A 20 -3.53 -1.95 6.17
CA GLU A 20 -4.55 -1.71 7.21
C GLU A 20 -4.88 -0.22 7.34
N ARG A 21 -3.87 0.63 7.54
CA ARG A 21 -4.11 2.05 7.85
C ARG A 21 -4.65 2.86 6.66
N ARG A 22 -4.37 2.44 5.43
CA ARG A 22 -4.66 3.24 4.24
C ARG A 22 -5.77 2.69 3.36
N PHE A 23 -5.93 1.38 3.36
CA PHE A 23 -6.91 0.67 2.53
C PHE A 23 -7.92 -0.10 3.39
N GLY A 24 -7.82 -0.05 4.72
CA GLY A 24 -8.73 -0.78 5.60
C GLY A 24 -8.59 -2.31 5.48
N ALA A 25 -7.42 -2.79 5.04
CA ALA A 25 -7.23 -4.21 4.74
C ALA A 25 -7.46 -5.12 5.96
N THR A 26 -8.16 -6.23 5.77
CA THR A 26 -8.55 -7.18 6.82
C THR A 26 -7.89 -8.54 6.62
N GLY A 27 -7.81 -9.35 7.68
CA GLY A 27 -7.19 -10.68 7.64
C GLY A 27 -5.97 -10.84 8.55
N ARG A 28 -5.52 -12.09 8.72
CA ARG A 28 -4.53 -12.52 9.72
C ARG A 28 -3.08 -12.34 9.28
N GLY A 29 -2.84 -12.22 7.98
CA GLY A 29 -1.50 -12.05 7.43
C GLY A 29 -1.49 -11.35 6.07
N LEU A 30 -0.29 -11.01 5.60
CA LEU A 30 -0.09 -10.23 4.38
C LEU A 30 -0.87 -10.74 3.17
N HIS A 31 -0.93 -12.06 2.94
CA HIS A 31 -1.69 -12.62 1.81
C HIS A 31 -3.19 -12.30 1.91
N GLU A 32 -3.82 -12.60 3.05
CA GLU A 32 -5.24 -12.34 3.27
C GLU A 32 -5.56 -10.84 3.15
N LYS A 33 -4.68 -9.98 3.70
CA LYS A 33 -4.82 -8.53 3.60
C LYS A 33 -4.75 -8.01 2.18
N ILE A 34 -3.84 -8.55 1.36
CA ILE A 34 -3.76 -8.18 -0.07
C ILE A 34 -5.08 -8.54 -0.75
N SER A 35 -5.59 -9.76 -0.56
CA SER A 35 -6.85 -10.20 -1.18
C SER A 35 -8.04 -9.33 -0.78
N SER A 36 -8.06 -8.80 0.45
CA SER A 36 -9.16 -7.92 0.90
C SER A 36 -9.23 -6.57 0.18
N VAL A 37 -8.12 -6.08 -0.39
CA VAL A 37 -8.03 -4.74 -1.01
C VAL A 37 -7.48 -4.78 -2.45
N GLU A 38 -7.40 -5.96 -3.06
CA GLU A 38 -6.78 -6.12 -4.37
C GLU A 38 -7.50 -5.37 -5.49
N GLY A 39 -8.81 -5.13 -5.35
CA GLY A 39 -9.59 -4.32 -6.28
C GLY A 39 -9.27 -2.83 -6.23
N GLU A 40 -8.60 -2.35 -5.17
CA GLU A 40 -8.21 -0.95 -4.99
C GLU A 40 -6.76 -0.67 -5.39
N LEU A 41 -6.00 -1.72 -5.69
CA LEU A 41 -4.57 -1.67 -5.98
C LEU A 41 -4.29 -1.94 -7.46
N ASP A 42 -3.27 -1.27 -8.01
CA ASP A 42 -2.77 -1.59 -9.34
C ASP A 42 -2.29 -3.05 -9.41
N ALA A 43 -2.61 -3.75 -10.49
CA ALA A 43 -2.27 -5.18 -10.66
C ALA A 43 -0.76 -5.46 -10.51
N GLY A 44 0.10 -4.51 -10.89
CA GLY A 44 1.55 -4.60 -10.68
C GLY A 44 1.94 -4.56 -9.20
N VAL A 45 1.25 -3.75 -8.40
CA VAL A 45 1.46 -3.63 -6.95
C VAL A 45 0.99 -4.90 -6.24
N VAL A 46 -0.18 -5.43 -6.61
CA VAL A 46 -0.68 -6.71 -6.10
C VAL A 46 0.32 -7.84 -6.37
N ARG A 47 0.91 -7.87 -7.57
CA ARG A 47 1.93 -8.86 -7.93
C ARG A 47 3.19 -8.76 -7.07
N ASP A 48 3.73 -7.56 -6.87
CA ASP A 48 4.90 -7.35 -6.02
C ASP A 48 4.60 -7.67 -4.54
N LEU A 49 3.41 -7.33 -4.04
CA LEU A 49 2.94 -7.66 -2.69
C LEU A 49 2.81 -9.18 -2.47
N ARG A 50 2.18 -9.89 -3.42
CA ARG A 50 2.02 -11.36 -3.37
C ARG A 50 3.37 -12.05 -3.40
N PHE A 51 4.34 -11.54 -4.17
CA PHE A 51 5.70 -12.06 -4.15
C PHE A 51 6.32 -12.02 -2.75
N VAL A 52 6.21 -10.88 -2.05
CA VAL A 52 6.71 -10.76 -0.67
C VAL A 52 5.99 -11.72 0.28
N ALA A 53 4.67 -11.87 0.14
CA ALA A 53 3.89 -12.81 0.94
C ALA A 53 4.32 -14.27 0.72
N THR A 54 4.56 -14.67 -0.53
CA THR A 54 5.07 -16.01 -0.86
C THR A 54 6.44 -16.26 -0.24
N ILE A 55 7.38 -15.32 -0.38
CA ILE A 55 8.73 -15.47 0.20
C ILE A 55 8.66 -15.57 1.73
N ARG A 56 7.84 -14.72 2.38
CA ARG A 56 7.62 -14.81 3.84
C ARG A 56 7.08 -16.18 4.24
N ASN A 57 6.08 -16.70 3.54
CA ASN A 57 5.47 -17.99 3.86
C ASN A 57 6.48 -19.13 3.71
N LYS A 58 7.24 -19.17 2.62
CA LYS A 58 8.31 -20.17 2.41
C LYS A 58 9.34 -20.12 3.53
N LEU A 59 9.84 -18.91 3.84
CA LEU A 59 10.88 -18.69 4.85
C LEU A 59 10.44 -19.05 6.28
N LEU A 60 9.14 -19.03 6.58
CA LEU A 60 8.60 -19.37 7.90
C LEU A 60 8.15 -20.83 8.03
N HIS A 61 7.81 -21.50 6.92
CA HIS A 61 7.21 -22.84 6.94
C HIS A 61 8.12 -23.94 6.39
N GLU A 62 9.06 -23.63 5.48
CA GLU A 62 10.01 -24.61 4.96
C GLU A 62 11.24 -24.63 5.88
N ALA A 63 11.40 -25.69 6.67
CA ALA A 63 12.49 -25.84 7.65
C ALA A 63 13.90 -25.71 7.02
N ASP A 64 14.02 -26.02 5.73
CA ASP A 64 15.26 -25.98 4.95
C ASP A 64 15.43 -24.70 4.12
N TYR A 65 14.37 -23.88 3.99
CA TYR A 65 14.44 -22.60 3.26
C TYR A 65 14.96 -21.49 4.19
N LYS A 66 16.24 -21.56 4.56
CA LYS A 66 16.86 -20.65 5.53
C LYS A 66 17.45 -19.38 4.90
N ARG A 67 17.42 -19.26 3.56
CA ARG A 67 18.01 -18.15 2.81
C ARG A 67 17.13 -17.73 1.64
N ILE A 68 17.12 -16.44 1.38
CA ILE A 68 16.51 -15.88 0.17
C ILE A 68 17.53 -16.04 -0.95
N ASP A 69 17.19 -16.83 -1.97
CA ASP A 69 18.07 -17.06 -3.13
C ASP A 69 18.46 -15.73 -3.81
N ASP A 70 17.50 -14.83 -3.98
CA ASP A 70 17.73 -13.49 -4.53
C ASP A 70 17.26 -12.38 -3.58
N ARG A 71 18.15 -12.01 -2.67
CA ARG A 71 17.95 -10.89 -1.73
C ARG A 71 17.74 -9.55 -2.45
N LYS A 72 18.32 -9.36 -3.64
CA LYS A 72 18.22 -8.12 -4.40
C LYS A 72 16.82 -8.00 -4.99
N ALA A 73 16.34 -9.04 -5.66
CA ALA A 73 14.98 -9.08 -6.20
C ALA A 73 13.92 -8.93 -5.09
N PHE A 74 14.14 -9.53 -3.92
CA PHE A 74 13.25 -9.32 -2.77
C PHE A 74 13.19 -7.85 -2.36
N ARG A 75 14.35 -7.21 -2.18
CA ARG A 75 14.43 -5.81 -1.78
C ARG A 75 13.76 -4.90 -2.80
N GLU A 76 14.04 -5.08 -4.09
CA GLU A 76 13.46 -4.25 -5.14
C GLU A 76 11.93 -4.37 -5.20
N ARG A 77 11.41 -5.60 -5.12
CA ARG A 77 9.95 -5.84 -5.10
C ARG A 77 9.29 -5.28 -3.86
N TYR A 78 9.92 -5.46 -2.70
CA TYR A 78 9.47 -4.87 -1.45
C TYR A 78 9.42 -3.34 -1.55
N GLU A 79 10.49 -2.70 -2.04
CA GLU A 79 10.55 -1.23 -2.14
C GLU A 79 9.55 -0.67 -3.16
N ARG A 80 9.28 -1.38 -4.26
CA ARG A 80 8.20 -0.99 -5.19
C ARG A 80 6.83 -1.09 -4.54
N ALA A 81 6.54 -2.22 -3.90
CA ALA A 81 5.28 -2.43 -3.18
C ALA A 81 5.10 -1.39 -2.06
N ALA A 82 6.11 -1.20 -1.22
CA ALA A 82 6.11 -0.23 -0.12
C ALA A 82 5.88 1.19 -0.63
N ARG A 83 6.62 1.64 -1.66
CA ARG A 83 6.40 2.97 -2.24
C ARG A 83 5.01 3.14 -2.83
N ALA A 84 4.42 2.09 -3.39
CA ALA A 84 3.07 2.17 -3.95
C ALA A 84 1.99 2.27 -2.87
N VAL A 85 2.09 1.47 -1.80
CA VAL A 85 1.09 1.49 -0.71
C VAL A 85 1.31 2.62 0.28
N GLU A 86 2.55 3.10 0.45
CA GLU A 86 2.92 4.23 1.30
C GLU A 86 2.94 5.58 0.54
N GLY A 87 2.98 5.57 -0.79
CA GLY A 87 2.82 6.73 -1.65
C GLY A 87 1.36 6.98 -2.03
N ARG A 88 0.97 8.24 -2.26
CA ARG A 88 -0.37 8.70 -2.71
C ARG A 88 -1.52 8.69 -1.69
N GLY A 89 -1.31 9.26 -0.50
CA GLY A 89 -2.42 9.73 0.34
C GLY A 89 -2.97 11.13 -0.06
N GLY A 90 -2.25 11.92 -0.86
CA GLY A 90 -2.59 13.34 -1.06
C GLY A 90 -3.51 13.64 -2.25
N LEU A 91 -3.35 12.94 -3.38
CA LEU A 91 -3.89 13.45 -4.66
C LEU A 91 -5.43 13.40 -4.73
N LYS A 92 -6.07 12.31 -4.29
CA LYS A 92 -7.55 12.20 -4.31
C LYS A 92 -8.21 13.29 -3.44
N TRP A 93 -7.69 13.51 -2.23
CA TRP A 93 -8.18 14.55 -1.33
C TRP A 93 -7.87 15.96 -1.83
N MET A 94 -6.73 16.18 -2.49
CA MET A 94 -6.43 17.46 -3.14
C MET A 94 -7.38 17.77 -4.30
N VAL A 95 -7.74 16.77 -5.11
CA VAL A 95 -8.73 16.94 -6.19
C VAL A 95 -10.11 17.25 -5.61
N VAL A 96 -10.54 16.49 -4.59
CA VAL A 96 -11.81 16.76 -3.89
C VAL A 96 -11.83 18.16 -3.26
N ALA A 97 -10.77 18.56 -2.57
CA ALA A 97 -10.64 19.88 -1.97
C ALA A 97 -10.64 20.99 -3.04
N ALA A 98 -9.96 20.79 -4.18
CA ALA A 98 -9.95 21.75 -5.28
C ALA A 98 -11.33 21.92 -5.91
N VAL A 99 -12.08 20.83 -6.10
CA VAL A 99 -13.46 20.88 -6.63
C VAL A 99 -14.38 21.60 -5.65
N LEU A 100 -14.30 21.30 -4.34
CA LEU A 100 -15.08 21.99 -3.32
C LEU A 100 -14.76 23.49 -3.26
N ALA A 101 -13.48 23.86 -3.36
CA ALA A 101 -13.07 25.27 -3.40
C ALA A 101 -13.65 25.99 -4.62
N LEU A 102 -13.64 25.37 -5.81
CA LEU A 102 -14.22 25.94 -7.02
C LEU A 102 -15.75 26.12 -6.89
N LEU A 103 -16.45 25.18 -6.27
CA LEU A 103 -17.89 25.29 -6.01
C LEU A 103 -18.21 26.44 -5.05
N LEU A 104 -17.43 26.60 -3.98
CA LEU A 104 -17.60 27.71 -3.04
C LEU A 104 -17.36 29.07 -3.70
N VAL A 105 -16.36 29.18 -4.57
CA VAL A 105 -16.11 30.39 -5.36
C VAL A 105 -17.29 30.67 -6.30
N GLY A 106 -17.80 29.66 -6.99
CA GLY A 106 -18.98 29.82 -7.86
C GLY A 106 -20.22 30.30 -7.11
N ILE A 107 -20.48 29.76 -5.92
CA ILE A 107 -21.58 30.19 -5.05
C ILE A 107 -21.40 31.66 -4.61
N ALA A 108 -20.18 32.05 -4.21
CA ALA A 108 -19.89 33.43 -3.82
C ALA A 108 -20.09 34.42 -4.98
N VAL A 109 -19.64 34.07 -6.19
CA VAL A 109 -19.86 34.87 -7.41
C VAL A 109 -21.36 34.99 -7.72
N MET A 110 -22.10 33.89 -7.65
CA MET A 110 -23.54 33.88 -7.88
C MET A 110 -24.28 34.79 -6.89
N TRP A 111 -23.91 34.73 -5.60
CA TRP A 111 -24.44 35.63 -4.57
C TRP A 111 -24.15 37.10 -4.90
N TRP A 112 -22.94 37.43 -5.33
CA TRP A 112 -22.58 38.81 -5.71
C TRP A 112 -23.37 39.34 -6.90
N VAL A 113 -23.68 38.49 -7.89
CA VAL A 113 -24.48 38.87 -9.06
C VAL A 113 -25.95 39.08 -8.70
N VAL A 114 -26.52 38.21 -7.85
CA VAL A 114 -27.94 38.28 -7.46
C VAL A 114 -28.22 39.37 -6.41
N ALA A 115 -27.23 39.68 -5.55
CA ALA A 115 -27.35 40.72 -4.53
C ALA A 115 -27.11 42.15 -5.05
N LYS A 116 -26.97 42.33 -6.37
CA LYS A 116 -26.79 43.61 -7.06
C LYS A 116 -28.10 44.02 -7.74
#